data_AF-A0A2E7VHI6-F1
#
_entry.id   AF-A0A2E7VHI6-F1
#
_cell.length_a   1.000
_cell.length_b   1.000
_cell.length_c   1.000
_cell.angle_alpha   90.00
_cell.angle_beta   90.00
_cell.angle_gamma   90.00
#
_symmetry.space_group_name_H-M   'P 1'
#
loop_
_entity.id
_entity.type
_entity.pdbx_description
1 polymer ?
#
loop_
_entity_poly.entity_id
_entity_poly.type
_entity_poly.pdbx_seq_one_letter_code
_entity_poly.pdbx_strand_id
1 'polypeptide(L)' 'MVLSVSPGIVFADEETGWENHYATHIELSYGFEVGEYEIGPVIGYADSDEGSHRMIGLHFGIPF' A
#
# COMPACT_ATOMS: atom_id res chain seq x y z
N MET A 1 10.98 6.85 -9.12
CA MET A 1 9.52 6.90 -8.93
C MET A 1 8.95 5.53 -9.18
N VAL A 2 8.15 4.99 -8.27
CA VAL A 2 7.53 3.67 -8.37
C VAL A 2 6.04 3.80 -8.09
N LEU A 3 5.22 3.14 -8.92
CA LEU A 3 3.79 2.96 -8.68
C LEU A 3 3.56 1.47 -8.37
N SER A 4 2.98 1.18 -7.21
CA SER A 4 2.53 -0.14 -6.82
C SER A 4 1.01 -0.22 -6.89
N VAL A 5 0.50 -1.30 -7.47
CA VAL A 5 -0.94 -1.61 -7.51
C VAL A 5 -1.11 -3.05 -7.03
N SER A 6 -1.80 -3.19 -5.91
CA SER A 6 -1.95 -4.45 -5.18
C SER A 6 -3.43 -4.78 -5.02
N PRO A 7 -4.06 -5.45 -6.01
CA PRO A 7 -5.38 -6.03 -5.83
C PRO A 7 -5.29 -7.24 -4.90
N GLY A 8 -6.31 -7.45 -4.08
CA GLY A 8 -6.35 -8.50 -3.07
C GLY A 8 -7.77 -8.94 -2.73
N ILE A 9 -7.83 -10.03 -1.97
CA ILE A 9 -9.07 -10.55 -1.38
C ILE A 9 -8.87 -10.56 0.12
N VAL A 10 -9.78 -9.93 0.84
CA VAL A 10 -9.86 -9.97 2.30
C VAL A 10 -10.74 -11.16 2.66
N PHE A 11 -10.20 -12.04 3.50
CA PHE A 11 -10.94 -13.14 4.10
C PHE A 11 -11.37 -12.69 5.50
N ALA A 12 -12.64 -12.33 5.66
CA ALA A 12 -13.20 -11.85 6.92
C ALA A 12 -14.06 -12.93 7.56
N ASP A 13 -13.92 -13.10 8.88
CA ASP A 13 -14.81 -13.95 9.67
C ASP A 13 -15.91 -13.07 10.24
N GLU A 14 -17.10 -13.13 9.64
CA GLU A 14 -18.27 -12.36 10.04
C GLU A 14 -19.23 -13.20 10.88
N GLU A 15 -20.22 -12.56 11.50
CA GLU A 15 -21.19 -13.22 12.38
C GLU A 15 -21.99 -14.34 11.68
N THR A 16 -22.11 -14.27 10.35
CA THR A 16 -22.81 -15.29 9.54
C THR A 16 -21.90 -16.32 8.86
N GLY A 17 -20.58 -16.18 9.01
CA GLY A 17 -19.56 -17.06 8.42
C GLY A 17 -18.43 -16.32 7.73
N TRP A 18 -17.59 -17.06 7.00
CA TRP A 18 -16.48 -16.49 6.23
C TRP A 18 -16.98 -15.79 4.97
N GLU A 19 -16.65 -14.51 4.83
CA GLU A 19 -16.93 -13.70 3.64
C GLU A 19 -15.63 -13.25 2.96
N ASN A 20 -15.71 -13.06 1.64
CA ASN A 20 -14.58 -12.62 0.81
C ASN A 20 -14.90 -11.25 0.24
N HIS A 21 -14.06 -10.27 0.57
CA HIS A 21 -14.22 -8.90 0.09
C HIS A 21 -13.08 -8.54 -0.85
N TYR A 22 -13.39 -7.76 -1.88
CA TYR A 22 -12.34 -7.21 -2.73
C TYR A 22 -11.62 -6.10 -1.96
N ALA A 23 -10.30 -6.05 -2.12
CA ALA A 23 -9.51 -4.93 -1.66
C ALA A 23 -8.48 -4.52 -2.71
N THR A 24 -8.13 -3.25 -2.73
CA THR A 24 -7.02 -2.75 -3.54
C THR A 24 -6.19 -1.76 -2.74
N HIS A 25 -4.88 -1.78 -2.98
CA HIS A 25 -3.96 -0.81 -2.42
C HIS A 25 -3.07 -0.26 -3.53
N ILE A 26 -3.07 1.06 -3.67
CA ILE A 26 -2.26 1.82 -4.64
C ILE A 26 -1.27 2.67 -3.86
N GLU A 27 0.01 2.58 -4.19
CA GLU A 27 1.07 3.40 -3.60
C GLU A 27 1.93 4.05 -4.67
N LEU A 28 2.21 5.34 -4.49
CA LEU A 28 3.15 6.10 -5.31
C LEU A 28 4.32 6.54 -4.42
N SER A 29 5.52 6.12 -4.77
CA SER A 29 6.75 6.54 -4.12
C SER A 29 7.66 7.32 -5.07
N TYR A 30 8.32 8.34 -4.51
CA TYR A 30 9.34 9.11 -5.22
C TYR A 30 10.61 9.12 -4.38
N GLY A 31 11.59 8.30 -4.73
CA GLY A 31 12.89 8.25 -4.06
C GLY A 31 13.90 9.26 -4.60
N PHE A 32 14.75 9.74 -3.71
CA PHE A 32 15.96 10.50 -3.97
C PHE A 32 17.16 9.66 -3.52
N GLU A 33 18.20 9.61 -4.35
CA GLU A 33 19.46 8.96 -3.99
C GLU A 33 20.25 9.85 -3.02
N VAL A 34 20.63 9.30 -1.86
CA VAL A 34 21.45 9.95 -0.83
C VAL A 34 22.59 9.01 -0.46
N GLY A 35 23.71 9.16 -1.16
CA GLY A 35 24.85 8.25 -1.01
C GLY A 35 24.49 6.85 -1.52
N GLU A 36 24.59 5.85 -0.65
CA GLU A 36 24.23 4.46 -0.95
C GLU A 36 22.77 4.12 -0.59
N TYR A 37 21.95 5.12 -0.24
CA TYR A 37 20.57 4.92 0.19
C TYR A 37 19.58 5.62 -0.75
N GLU A 38 18.36 5.08 -0.86
CA GLU A 38 17.22 5.78 -1.46
C GLU A 38 16.27 6.23 -0.34
N ILE A 39 15.86 7.50 -0.34
CA ILE A 39 14.87 8.02 0.60
C ILE A 39 13.86 8.90 -0.13
N GLY A 40 12.59 8.86 0.24
CA GLY A 40 11.65 9.86 -0.27
C GLY A 40 10.22 9.64 0.17
N PRO A 41 9.29 10.54 -0.19
CA PRO A 41 7.90 10.43 0.20
C PRO A 41 7.21 9.23 -0.47
N VAL A 42 6.22 8.67 0.25
CA VAL A 42 5.22 7.76 -0.30
C VAL A 42 3.82 8.28 0.04
N ILE A 43 2.91 8.17 -0.91
CA ILE A 43 1.47 8.38 -0.71
C ILE A 43 0.72 7.12 -1.13
N GLY A 44 -0.34 6.80 -0.40
CA GLY A 44 -1.12 5.59 -0.63
C GLY A 44 -2.63 5.81 -0.53
N TYR A 45 -3.37 4.99 -1.26
CA TYR A 45 -4.82 4.85 -1.19
C TYR A 45 -5.19 3.38 -1.16
N ALA A 46 -5.93 2.97 -0.14
CA ALA A 46 -6.50 1.63 -0.05
C ALA A 46 -8.03 1.71 -0.02
N ASP A 47 -8.67 0.71 -0.61
CA ASP A 47 -10.12 0.60 -0.73
C ASP A 47 -10.53 -0.85 -0.51
N SER A 48 -11.49 -1.08 0.37
CA SER A 48 -12.18 -2.36 0.57
C SER A 48 -13.67 -2.13 0.82
N ASP A 49 -14.44 -3.21 0.90
CA ASP A 49 -15.86 -3.15 1.26
C ASP A 49 -16.10 -2.53 2.66
N GLU A 50 -15.09 -2.54 3.55
CA GLU A 50 -15.16 -1.94 4.89
C GLU A 50 -14.80 -0.45 4.91
N GLY A 51 -14.22 0.08 3.83
CA GLY A 51 -13.95 1.50 3.66
C GLY A 51 -12.65 1.85 2.93
N SER A 52 -12.39 3.16 2.83
CA SER A 52 -11.20 3.70 2.15
C SER A 52 -10.22 4.35 3.11
N HIS A 53 -8.92 4.10 2.94
CA HIS A 53 -7.85 4.61 3.78
C HIS A 53 -6.83 5.40 2.93
N ARG A 54 -6.36 6.54 3.45
CA ARG A 54 -5.31 7.36 2.82
C ARG A 54 -4.05 7.33 3.67
N MET A 55 -2.90 7.23 3.02
CA MET A 55 -1.60 7.14 3.69
C MET A 55 -0.62 8.16 3.13
N ILE A 56 0.22 8.67 4.02
CA ILE A 56 1.41 9.46 3.70
C ILE A 56 2.55 8.93 4.56
N GLY A 57 3.72 8.77 3.98
CA GLY A 57 4.87 8.20 4.67
C GLY A 57 6.19 8.50 4.00
N LEU A 58 7.23 7.79 4.43
CA LEU A 58 8.57 7.83 3.89
C LEU A 58 9.01 6.43 3.45
N HIS A 59 9.54 6.33 2.24
CA HIS A 59 10.23 5.18 1.70
C HIS A 59 11.72 5.25 2.02
N PHE A 60 12.32 4.11 2.37
CA PHE A 60 13.76 3.92 2.57
C PHE A 60 14.20 2.66 1.83
N GLY A 61 15.20 2.78 0.96
CA GLY A 61 15.76 1.70 0.17
C GLY A 61 17.27 1.55 0.41
N ILE A 62 17.73 0.30 0.48
CA ILE A 62 19.15 -0.07 0.46
C ILE A 62 19.36 -0.93 -0.79
N PRO A 63 20.14 -0.48 -1.78
CA PRO A 63 20.46 -1.28 -2.97
C PRO A 63 21.27 -2.52 -2.57
N PHE A 64 20.96 -3.66 -3.19
CA PHE A 64 21.63 -4.95 -3.01
C PHE A 64 22.37 -5.39 -4.28
#